data_AF-A0A1E4IE94-F1
#
_entry.id   AF-A0A1E4IE94-F1
#
_cell.length_a   1.000
_cell.length_b   1.000
_cell.length_c   1.000
_cell.angle_alpha   90.00
_cell.angle_beta   90.00
_cell.angle_gamma   90.00
#
_symmetry.space_group_name_H-M   'P 1'
#
loop_
_entity.id
_entity.type
_entity.pdbx_description
1 polymer ?
#
loop_
_entity_poly.entity_id
_entity_poly.type
_entity_poly.pdbx_seq_one_letter_code
_entity_poly.pdbx_strand_id
1 'polypeptide(L)'
;MDDFSSADRHSLAAATGLHEQYLYQCMTGRRQMAPERCPAIERATDGRVTVEELRPDLAERWYRIPDPAWPHPKGRPLLDVAAPGKEARDAA
;
A
#
# COMPACT_ATOMS: atom_id res chain seq x y z
N MET A 1 -2.60 -11.25 -6.21
CA MET A 1 -1.38 -10.47 -5.98
C MET A 1 -0.26 -11.34 -6.50
N ASP A 2 0.34 -10.94 -7.63
CA ASP A 2 1.39 -11.67 -8.33
C ASP A 2 2.46 -12.23 -7.38
N ASP A 3 3.06 -13.34 -7.80
CA ASP A 3 4.09 -14.09 -7.09
C ASP A 3 5.32 -13.22 -6.80
N PHE A 4 5.28 -12.48 -5.69
CA PHE A 4 6.46 -11.80 -5.16
C PHE A 4 7.46 -12.87 -4.76
N SER A 5 8.54 -13.00 -5.54
CA SER A 5 9.59 -13.96 -5.22
C SER A 5 10.27 -13.61 -3.89
N SER A 6 11.05 -14.54 -3.35
CA SER A 6 11.88 -14.23 -2.17
C SER A 6 12.87 -13.10 -2.45
N ALA A 7 13.38 -13.00 -3.69
CA ALA A 7 14.30 -11.95 -4.09
C ALA A 7 13.61 -10.57 -4.16
N ASP A 8 12.36 -10.52 -4.62
CA ASP A 8 11.58 -9.27 -4.62
C ASP A 8 11.32 -8.79 -3.19
N ARG A 9 10.97 -9.69 -2.27
CA ARG A 9 10.77 -9.33 -0.85
C ARG A 9 12.04 -8.83 -0.20
N HIS A 10 13.19 -9.46 -0.47
CA HIS A 10 14.49 -9.01 0.04
C HIS A 10 14.82 -7.59 -0.47
N SER A 11 14.66 -7.37 -1.78
CA SER A 11 14.89 -6.06 -2.40
C SER A 11 13.95 -4.99 -1.83
N LEU A 12 12.68 -5.34 -1.61
CA LEU A 12 11.69 -4.44 -1.05
C LEU A 12 11.97 -4.11 0.43
N ALA A 13 12.46 -5.08 1.20
CA ALA A 13 12.91 -4.86 2.57
C ALA A 13 14.06 -3.85 2.62
N ALA A 14 15.06 -4.03 1.76
CA ALA A 14 16.19 -3.10 1.64
C ALA A 14 15.74 -1.69 1.22
N ALA A 15 14.81 -1.59 0.25
CA ALA A 15 14.33 -0.30 -0.26
C ALA A 15 13.43 0.47 0.72
N THR A 16 12.68 -0.23 1.57
CA THR A 16 11.67 0.39 2.46
C THR A 16 12.06 0.40 3.93
N GLY A 17 13.14 -0.30 4.31
CA GLY A 17 13.53 -0.52 5.70
C GLY A 17 12.54 -1.38 6.49
N LEU A 18 11.60 -2.06 5.80
CA LEU A 18 10.63 -2.95 6.42
C LEU A 18 11.20 -4.36 6.54
N HIS A 19 10.83 -5.05 7.61
CA HIS A 19 11.27 -6.43 7.82
C HIS A 19 10.62 -7.39 6.82
N GLU A 20 11.38 -8.34 6.27
CA GLU A 20 10.89 -9.31 5.27
C GLU A 20 9.66 -10.09 5.74
N GLN A 21 9.66 -10.54 7.01
CA GLN A 21 8.51 -11.24 7.58
C GLN A 21 7.25 -10.38 7.62
N TYR A 22 7.39 -9.07 7.85
CA TYR A 22 6.25 -8.15 7.83
C TYR A 22 5.71 -7.99 6.41
N LEU A 23 6.61 -7.84 5.43
CA LEU A 23 6.23 -7.78 4.01
C LEU A 23 5.52 -9.07 3.57
N TYR A 24 6.05 -10.23 3.94
CA TYR A 24 5.42 -11.53 3.67
C TYR A 24 4.01 -11.62 4.27
N GLN A 25 3.85 -11.28 5.56
CA GLN A 25 2.54 -11.31 6.22
C GLN A 25 1.52 -10.39 5.51
N CYS A 26 1.96 -9.21 5.08
CA CYS A 26 1.08 -8.27 4.40
C CYS A 26 0.73 -8.70 2.97
N MET A 27 1.73 -9.09 2.18
CA MET A 27 1.54 -9.51 0.78
C MET A 27 0.74 -10.81 0.64
N THR A 28 0.74 -11.65 1.68
CA THR A 28 -0.09 -12.86 1.74
C THR A 28 -1.46 -12.64 2.39
N GLY A 29 -1.81 -11.40 2.74
CA GLY A 29 -3.09 -11.05 3.35
C GLY A 29 -3.27 -11.51 4.81
N ARG A 30 -2.24 -12.08 5.44
CA ARG A 30 -2.29 -12.53 6.85
C ARG A 30 -2.29 -11.36 7.82
N ARG A 31 -1.79 -10.20 7.40
CA ARG A 31 -1.76 -8.96 8.16
C ARG A 31 -2.12 -7.80 7.25
N GLN A 32 -2.83 -6.82 7.78
CA GLN A 32 -3.07 -5.59 7.07
C GLN A 32 -1.84 -4.67 7.17
N MET A 33 -1.43 -4.10 6.04
CA MET A 33 -0.31 -3.15 6.01
C MET A 33 -0.71 -1.83 6.68
N ALA A 34 0.15 -1.26 7.51
CA ALA A 34 -0.10 0.07 8.06
C ALA A 34 -0.18 1.13 6.93
N PRO A 35 -1.20 2.02 6.91
CA PRO A 35 -1.44 2.92 5.78
C PRO A 35 -0.24 3.80 5.42
N GLU A 36 0.48 4.27 6.43
CA GLU A 36 1.67 5.12 6.28
C GLU A 36 2.84 4.42 5.58
N ARG A 37 2.82 3.08 5.47
CA ARG A 37 3.84 2.30 4.75
C ARG A 37 3.51 2.09 3.28
N CYS A 38 2.23 2.18 2.91
CA CYS A 38 1.78 1.89 1.55
C CYS A 38 2.47 2.75 0.47
N PRO A 39 2.65 4.07 0.63
CA PRO A 39 3.32 4.89 -0.39
C PRO A 39 4.77 4.46 -0.65
N ALA A 40 5.49 4.03 0.39
CA ALA A 40 6.87 3.55 0.24
C ALA A 40 6.93 2.25 -0.57
N ILE A 41 5.95 1.37 -0.39
CA ILE A 41 5.83 0.13 -1.17
C ILE A 41 5.45 0.43 -2.62
N GLU A 42 4.46 1.28 -2.86
CA GLU A 42 4.08 1.67 -4.24
C GLU A 42 5.28 2.28 -4.99
N ARG A 43 6.05 3.14 -4.32
CA ARG A 43 7.26 3.72 -4.91
C ARG A 43 8.35 2.67 -5.16
N ALA A 44 8.63 1.80 -4.20
CA ALA A 44 9.67 0.77 -4.31
C ALA A 44 9.32 -0.34 -5.30
N THR A 45 8.03 -0.53 -5.60
CA THR A 45 7.56 -1.48 -6.60
C THR A 45 7.37 -0.86 -7.98
N ASP A 46 7.74 0.41 -8.15
CA ASP A 46 7.55 1.19 -9.38
C ASP A 46 6.09 1.18 -9.87
N GLY A 47 5.15 1.32 -8.94
CA GLY A 47 3.72 1.34 -9.22
C GLY A 47 3.11 -0.03 -9.56
N ARG A 48 3.88 -1.13 -9.53
CA ARG A 48 3.33 -2.50 -9.71
C ARG A 48 2.29 -2.87 -8.66
N VAL A 49 2.38 -2.28 -7.47
CA VAL A 49 1.41 -2.44 -6.39
C VAL A 49 1.01 -1.07 -5.87
N THR A 50 -0.26 -0.73 -5.97
CA THR A 50 -0.81 0.57 -5.56
C THR A 50 -1.21 0.61 -4.09
N VAL A 51 -1.32 1.81 -3.51
CA VAL A 51 -1.82 1.98 -2.13
C VAL A 51 -3.26 1.51 -1.96
N GLU A 52 -4.08 1.63 -3.01
CA GLU A 52 -5.47 1.17 -3.03
C GLU A 52 -5.55 -0.37 -3.04
N GLU A 53 -4.62 -1.06 -3.70
CA GLU A 53 -4.51 -2.53 -3.65
C GLU A 53 -3.97 -3.05 -2.32
N LEU A 54 -3.02 -2.32 -1.71
CA LEU A 54 -2.51 -2.65 -0.37
C LEU A 54 -3.55 -2.44 0.73
N ARG A 55 -4.44 -1.45 0.54
CA ARG A 55 -5.45 -1.02 1.51
C ARG A 55 -6.79 -0.74 0.83
N PRO A 56 -7.48 -1.79 0.36
CA PRO A 56 -8.78 -1.65 -0.30
C PRO A 56 -9.85 -1.08 0.64
N ASP A 57 -9.71 -1.32 1.96
CA ASP A 57 -10.58 -0.76 2.99
C ASP A 57 -10.45 0.75 3.15
N LEU A 58 -9.36 1.35 2.67
CA LEU A 58 -9.13 2.80 2.67
C LEU A 58 -9.17 3.40 1.25
N ALA A 59 -9.58 2.65 0.23
CA ALA A 59 -9.56 3.11 -1.16
C ALA A 59 -10.31 4.44 -1.38
N GLU A 60 -11.44 4.64 -0.69
CA GLU A 60 -12.24 5.88 -0.76
C GLU A 60 -11.56 7.09 -0.09
N ARG A 61 -10.49 6.88 0.69
CA ARG A 61 -9.75 7.92 1.42
C ARG A 61 -8.40 8.28 0.79
N TRP A 62 -7.97 7.50 -0.19
CA TRP A 62 -6.78 7.80 -0.98
C TRP A 62 -7.13 8.81 -2.06
N TYR A 63 -6.46 9.96 -2.00
CA TYR A 63 -6.48 10.98 -3.03
C TYR A 63 -5.17 10.96 -3.80
N ARG A 64 -5.20 11.52 -5.01
CA ARG A 64 -4.03 11.62 -5.88
C ARG A 64 -3.73 13.08 -6.18
N ILE A 65 -2.50 13.50 -5.91
CA ILE A 65 -2.01 14.82 -6.30
C ILE A 65 -1.12 14.63 -7.54
N PRO A 66 -1.33 15.37 -8.64
CA PRO A 66 -0.46 15.31 -9.81
C PRO A 66 1.02 15.48 -9.42
N ASP A 67 1.81 14.46 -9.73
CA ASP A 67 3.24 14.42 -9.46
C ASP A 67 3.89 13.51 -10.52
N PRO A 68 4.56 14.07 -11.54
CA PRO A 68 5.17 13.29 -12.62
C PRO A 68 6.39 12.49 -12.17
N ALA A 69 6.94 12.76 -10.98
CA ALA A 69 8.03 11.99 -10.41
C ALA A 69 7.54 10.77 -9.63
N TRP A 70 6.22 10.60 -9.47
CA TRP A 70 5.63 9.45 -8.83
C TRP A 70 5.33 8.35 -9.85
N PRO A 71 5.62 7.06 -9.57
CA PRO A 71 5.46 5.97 -10.54
C PRO A 71 4.03 5.78 -11.08
N HIS A 72 3.02 6.16 -10.29
CA HIS A 72 1.62 6.03 -10.67
C HIS A 72 1.15 7.22 -11.52
N PRO A 73 0.45 7.01 -12.65
CA PRO A 73 0.10 8.07 -13.61
C PRO A 73 -0.82 9.17 -13.05
N LYS A 74 -1.59 8.88 -12.00
CA LYS A 74 -2.41 9.89 -11.30
C LYS A 74 -1.62 10.72 -10.29
N GLY A 75 -0.34 10.42 -10.09
CA GLY A 75 0.55 11.10 -9.15
C GLY A 75 0.58 10.49 -7.75
N ARG A 76 1.14 11.25 -6.81
CA ARG A 76 1.42 10.80 -5.43
C ARG A 76 0.15 10.55 -4.62
N PRO A 77 0.11 9.50 -3.80
CA PRO A 77 -1.01 9.22 -2.92
C PRO A 77 -1.01 10.15 -1.69
N LEU A 78 -2.20 10.60 -1.29
CA LEU A 78 -2.48 11.33 -0.06
C LEU A 78 -3.62 10.64 0.68
N LEU A 79 -3.44 10.32 1.96
CA LEU A 79 -4.50 9.75 2.78
C LEU A 79 -5.25 10.85 3.53
N ASP A 80 -6.56 10.93 3.35
CA ASP A 80 -7.40 11.75 4.22
C ASP A 80 -7.68 11.00 5.54
N VAL A 81 -6.90 11.35 6.56
CA VAL A 81 -7.03 10.80 7.91
C VAL A 81 -8.20 11.42 8.70
N ALA A 82 -8.75 12.55 8.23
CA ALA A 82 -9.88 13.24 8.85
C ALA A 82 -11.23 12.81 8.26
N ALA A 83 -11.23 12.06 7.15
CA ALA A 83 -12.44 11.53 6.54
C ALA A 83 -13.28 10.74 7.56
N PRO A 84 -14.61 10.95 7.59
CA PRO A 84 -15.50 10.29 8.54
C PRO A 84 -15.38 8.77 8.41
N GLY A 85 -15.32 8.09 9.56
CA GLY A 85 -15.36 6.63 9.66
C GLY A 85 -16.50 6.06 8.83
N LYS A 86 -16.23 5.07 7.97
CA LYS A 86 -17.32 4.25 7.43
C LYS A 86 -17.81 3.41 8.60
N GLU A 87 -19.09 3.55 8.98
CA GLU A 87 -19.70 2.68 9.98
C GLU A 87 -19.43 1.23 9.57
N ALA A 88 -18.94 0.43 10.53
CA ALA A 88 -18.84 -1.01 10.34
C ALA A 88 -20.24 -1.49 9.95
N ARG A 89 -20.40 -2.02 8.74
CA ARG A 89 -21.67 -2.61 8.35
C ARG A 89 -21.95 -3.74 9.33
N ASP A 90 -22.98 -3.53 10.16
CA ASP A 90 -23.49 -4.52 11.10
C ASP A 90 -23.69 -5.85 10.36
N ALA A 91 -23.04 -6.88 10.90
CA ALA A 91 -23.32 -8.25 10.52
C ALA A 91 -24.70 -8.61 11.08
N ALA A 92 -25.70 -8.66 10.18
CA ALA A 92 -27.01 -9.26 10.44
C ALA A 92 -26.96 -10.77 10.19
#